data_AF-A0A9E2V1K6-F1
#
_entry.id   AF-A0A9E2V1K6-F1
#
_cell.length_a   1.000
_cell.length_b   1.000
_cell.length_c   1.000
_cell.angle_alpha   90.00
_cell.angle_beta   90.00
_cell.angle_gamma   90.00
#
_symmetry.space_group_name_H-M   'P 1'
#
loop_
_entity.id
_entity.type
_entity.pdbx_description
1 polymer ?
#
loop_
_entity_poly.entity_id
_entity_poly.type
_entity_poly.pdbx_seq_one_letter_code
_entity_poly.pdbx_strand_id
1 'polypeptide(L)'
;IHEINAIRKHTSMIKGGRLALAAYPATLVSLILSDVVGDDLDVISSGPTVADSSTYLDCIKIFEKYDIIKKLPENIINHIKAGVSGKVPESPKTGDPVFGRTYNLVIGSNMEAILAAKLHAEDLGYKTIVLSSMIEGETREVAKVHGAIAKEIIKNNNPLPPPACILSGGETTVTLKGKGLGGRNQEFSLAAAIDIAGMNSVVVLSGGTDGTDGPTDAAGAIADNNTLKRAGDMGMDPYSFLEDNDSYHFFKKLNDLFITGPTNTNVMDLRIILVTVVSG
;
A
#
# COMPACT_ATOMS: atom_id res chain seq x y z
N ILE A 1 7.50 11.05 5.87
CA ILE A 1 6.26 11.70 5.35
C ILE A 1 5.62 12.65 6.36
N HIS A 2 5.50 12.30 7.65
CA HIS A 2 4.85 13.13 8.68
C HIS A 2 5.41 14.56 8.80
N GLU A 3 6.74 14.74 8.73
CA GLU A 3 7.36 16.08 8.79
C GLU A 3 6.97 16.97 7.60
N ILE A 4 6.85 16.39 6.40
CA ILE A 4 6.35 17.11 5.23
C ILE A 4 4.87 17.46 5.41
N ASN A 5 4.07 16.54 5.96
CA ASN A 5 2.66 16.80 6.23
C ASN A 5 2.47 17.89 7.28
N ALA A 6 3.31 17.97 8.32
CA ALA A 6 3.30 19.09 9.25
C ALA A 6 3.45 20.42 8.51
N ILE A 7 4.46 20.56 7.65
CA ILE A 7 4.65 21.79 6.86
C ILE A 7 3.46 22.06 5.92
N ARG A 8 2.93 21.04 5.24
CA ARG A 8 1.78 21.18 4.33
C ARG A 8 0.51 21.62 5.07
N LYS A 9 0.29 21.13 6.30
CA LYS A 9 -0.84 21.53 7.16
C LYS A 9 -0.72 23.00 7.56
N HIS A 10 0.47 23.44 7.97
CA HIS A 10 0.75 24.81 8.42
C HIS A 10 0.95 25.84 7.30
N THR A 11 0.79 25.43 6.04
CA THR A 11 0.84 26.30 4.86
C THR A 11 -0.44 26.23 4.03
N SER A 12 -1.50 25.61 4.57
CA SER A 12 -2.78 25.42 3.91
C SER A 12 -3.92 26.08 4.67
N MET A 13 -4.96 26.50 3.94
CA MET A 13 -6.23 26.96 4.52
C MET A 13 -7.23 25.83 4.80
N ILE A 14 -6.96 24.61 4.31
CA ILE A 14 -7.94 23.49 4.34
C ILE A 14 -7.40 22.28 5.13
N LYS A 15 -6.10 21.99 5.04
CA LYS A 15 -5.47 20.83 5.72
C LYS A 15 -5.38 21.02 7.23
N GLY A 16 -5.12 19.93 7.97
CA GLY A 16 -4.91 19.95 9.41
C GLY A 16 -6.11 20.48 10.19
N GLY A 17 -7.29 19.91 9.96
CA GLY A 17 -8.53 20.27 10.66
C GLY A 17 -9.19 21.57 10.20
N ARG A 18 -8.56 22.32 9.28
CA ARG A 18 -9.08 23.65 8.88
C ARG A 18 -10.34 23.58 8.03
N LEU A 19 -10.60 22.48 7.32
CA LEU A 19 -11.90 22.27 6.66
C LEU A 19 -13.02 22.10 7.68
N ALA A 20 -12.77 21.33 8.75
CA ALA A 20 -13.71 21.23 9.86
C ALA A 20 -13.96 22.62 10.48
N LEU A 21 -12.89 23.41 10.67
CA LEU A 21 -13.00 24.76 11.22
C LEU A 21 -13.86 25.67 10.33
N ALA A 22 -13.69 25.59 9.02
CA ALA A 22 -14.46 26.39 8.07
C ALA A 22 -15.95 25.98 8.01
N ALA A 23 -16.26 24.71 8.26
CA ALA A 23 -17.64 24.21 8.27
C ALA A 23 -18.39 24.53 9.58
N TYR A 24 -17.67 24.70 10.69
CA TYR A 24 -18.28 24.97 12.00
C TYR A 24 -19.12 26.25 12.00
N PRO A 25 -20.33 26.25 12.60
CA PRO A 25 -20.92 25.24 13.49
C PRO A 25 -21.78 24.17 12.80
N ALA A 26 -21.72 24.04 11.47
CA ALA A 26 -22.45 22.97 10.78
C ALA A 26 -21.90 21.58 11.16
N THR A 27 -22.72 20.56 10.94
CA THR A 27 -22.28 19.17 11.07
C THR A 27 -21.52 18.77 9.80
N LEU A 28 -20.31 18.23 9.97
CA LEU A 28 -19.47 17.74 8.87
C LEU A 28 -19.38 16.21 8.94
N VAL A 29 -19.69 15.54 7.82
CA VAL A 29 -19.55 14.09 7.67
C VAL A 29 -18.62 13.83 6.49
N SER A 30 -17.49 13.19 6.76
CA SER A 30 -16.49 12.80 5.76
C SER A 30 -16.54 11.30 5.54
N LEU A 31 -16.81 10.90 4.30
CA LEU A 31 -16.72 9.51 3.84
C LEU A 31 -15.39 9.35 3.11
N ILE A 32 -14.56 8.43 3.59
CA ILE A 32 -13.14 8.35 3.24
C ILE A 32 -12.85 7.01 2.58
N LEU A 33 -12.24 7.06 1.39
CA LEU A 33 -11.56 5.93 0.77
C LEU A 33 -10.07 6.08 1.09
N SER A 34 -9.51 5.10 1.82
CA SER A 34 -8.15 5.15 2.33
C SER A 34 -7.18 4.44 1.39
N ASP A 35 -6.22 5.20 0.88
CA ASP A 35 -5.04 4.75 0.15
C ASP A 35 -3.76 4.77 1.02
N VAL A 36 -3.92 4.83 2.35
CA VAL A 36 -2.83 4.95 3.31
C VAL A 36 -2.75 3.70 4.17
N VAL A 37 -1.56 3.14 4.30
CA VAL A 37 -1.31 2.00 5.21
C VAL A 37 -1.75 2.35 6.62
N GLY A 38 -2.64 1.53 7.17
CA GLY A 38 -3.16 1.68 8.53
C GLY A 38 -4.27 2.72 8.71
N ASP A 39 -4.78 3.30 7.63
CA ASP A 39 -5.95 4.19 7.62
C ASP A 39 -5.80 5.43 8.54
N ASP A 40 -4.58 5.94 8.69
CA ASP A 40 -4.29 7.11 9.52
C ASP A 40 -4.92 8.39 8.92
N LEU A 41 -6.00 8.84 9.54
CA LEU A 41 -6.78 10.01 9.13
C LEU A 41 -5.96 11.33 9.12
N ASP A 42 -4.90 11.46 9.93
CA ASP A 42 -4.03 12.65 9.91
C ASP A 42 -3.15 12.69 8.66
N VAL A 43 -2.85 11.52 8.11
CA VAL A 43 -2.05 11.36 6.90
C VAL A 43 -2.93 11.46 5.66
N ILE A 44 -4.11 10.82 5.66
CA ILE A 44 -5.05 10.83 4.54
C ILE A 44 -5.43 12.27 4.19
N SER A 45 -5.13 12.69 2.96
CA SER A 45 -5.34 14.07 2.49
C SER A 45 -4.73 15.17 3.38
N SER A 46 -3.75 14.84 4.24
CA SER A 46 -3.21 15.71 5.30
C SER A 46 -4.27 16.16 6.32
N GLY A 47 -5.23 15.28 6.63
CA GLY A 47 -6.16 15.42 7.73
C GLY A 47 -6.99 16.71 7.72
N PRO A 48 -7.71 17.07 6.65
CA PRO A 48 -8.47 18.33 6.58
C PRO A 48 -9.59 18.43 7.63
N THR A 49 -10.07 17.28 8.12
CA THR A 49 -11.22 17.15 9.02
C THR A 49 -10.87 16.47 10.35
N VAL A 50 -9.58 16.36 10.67
CA VAL A 50 -9.08 15.80 11.93
C VAL A 50 -8.10 16.75 12.60
N ALA A 51 -7.89 16.55 13.90
CA ALA A 51 -6.97 17.36 14.69
C ALA A 51 -5.52 17.17 14.20
N ASP A 52 -4.80 18.29 14.10
CA ASP A 52 -3.38 18.28 13.75
C ASP A 52 -2.53 18.34 15.02
N SER A 53 -1.77 17.28 15.29
CA SER A 53 -0.88 17.19 16.46
C SER A 53 0.39 18.04 16.34
N SER A 54 0.81 18.40 15.12
CA SER A 54 2.02 19.18 14.87
C SER A 54 1.80 20.68 15.06
N THR A 55 2.86 21.46 15.23
CA THR A 55 2.77 22.92 15.45
C THR A 55 3.63 23.73 14.48
N TYR A 56 3.40 25.04 14.42
CA TYR A 56 4.29 25.98 13.75
C TYR A 56 5.74 25.89 14.27
N LEU A 57 5.93 25.59 15.55
CA LEU A 57 7.26 25.41 16.12
C LEU A 57 7.94 24.15 15.57
N ASP A 58 7.19 23.07 15.37
CA ASP A 58 7.73 21.85 14.75
C ASP A 58 8.15 22.09 13.30
N CYS A 59 7.42 22.94 12.56
CA CYS A 59 7.83 23.37 11.22
C CYS A 59 9.21 24.06 11.23
N ILE A 60 9.49 24.94 12.20
CA ILE A 60 10.82 25.57 12.35
C ILE A 60 11.89 24.52 12.63
N LYS A 61 11.64 23.60 13.58
CA LYS A 61 12.58 22.51 13.89
C LYS A 61 12.88 21.66 12.66
N ILE A 62 11.89 21.39 11.82
CA ILE A 62 12.07 20.65 10.56
C ILE A 62 12.94 21.45 9.58
N PHE A 63 12.69 22.76 9.43
CA PHE A 63 13.51 23.59 8.55
C PHE A 63 14.98 23.64 8.97
N GLU A 64 15.25 23.67 10.27
CA GLU A 64 16.59 23.63 10.86
C GLU A 64 17.23 22.25 10.69
N LYS A 65 16.49 21.18 11.02
CA LYS A 65 16.94 19.78 10.89
C LYS A 65 17.49 19.46 9.50
N TYR A 66 16.84 19.98 8.45
CA TYR A 66 17.23 19.73 7.06
C TYR A 66 18.07 20.84 6.42
N ASP A 67 18.43 21.89 7.16
CA ASP A 67 19.15 23.08 6.65
C ASP A 67 18.56 23.64 5.34
N ILE A 68 17.23 23.76 5.31
CA ILE A 68 16.50 24.21 4.11
C ILE A 68 15.99 25.64 4.20
N ILE A 69 16.14 26.33 5.34
CA ILE A 69 15.61 27.70 5.55
C ILE A 69 15.98 28.64 4.41
N LYS A 70 17.25 28.63 3.96
CA LYS A 70 17.72 29.52 2.88
C LYS A 70 17.18 29.16 1.49
N LYS A 71 16.63 27.96 1.32
CA LYS A 71 16.04 27.47 0.07
C LYS A 71 14.53 27.72 0.01
N LEU A 72 13.90 28.07 1.14
CA LEU A 72 12.46 28.28 1.21
C LEU A 72 12.10 29.71 0.78
N PRO A 73 10.95 29.89 0.11
CA PRO A 73 10.42 31.22 -0.18
C PRO A 73 10.18 32.06 1.09
N GLU A 74 10.51 33.35 1.04
CA GLU A 74 10.41 34.25 2.21
C GLU A 74 9.00 34.33 2.78
N ASN A 75 7.96 34.29 1.94
CA ASN A 75 6.56 34.31 2.38
C ASN A 75 6.20 33.11 3.27
N ILE A 76 6.75 31.91 2.99
CA ILE A 76 6.53 30.72 3.82
C ILE A 76 7.23 30.89 5.16
N ILE A 77 8.50 31.33 5.15
CA ILE A 77 9.26 31.57 6.39
C ILE A 77 8.54 32.59 7.27
N ASN A 78 8.09 33.69 6.67
CA ASN A 78 7.36 34.75 7.37
C ASN A 78 6.02 34.26 7.91
N HIS A 79 5.27 33.44 7.16
CA HIS A 79 4.03 32.84 7.63
C HIS A 79 4.24 31.93 8.85
N ILE A 80 5.22 31.03 8.79
CA ILE A 80 5.54 30.11 9.90
C ILE A 80 5.99 30.91 11.13
N LYS A 81 6.87 31.92 10.98
CA LYS A 81 7.29 32.80 12.09
C LYS A 81 6.11 33.60 12.67
N ALA A 82 5.17 34.04 11.83
CA ALA A 82 3.95 34.70 12.29
C ALA A 82 3.08 33.73 13.12
N GLY A 83 3.02 32.45 12.73
CA GLY A 83 2.37 31.38 13.51
C GLY A 83 3.05 31.15 14.87
N VAL A 84 4.37 31.01 14.91
CA VAL A 84 5.14 30.84 16.17
C VAL A 84 4.94 32.03 17.12
N SER A 85 4.81 33.25 16.59
CA SER A 85 4.54 34.45 17.39
C SER A 85 3.05 34.68 17.73
N GLY A 86 2.17 33.74 17.37
CA GLY A 86 0.73 33.79 17.66
C GLY A 86 -0.06 34.79 16.83
N LYS A 87 0.54 35.39 15.79
CA LYS A 87 -0.15 36.33 14.88
C LYS A 87 -1.06 35.62 13.89
N VAL A 88 -0.73 34.36 13.57
CA VAL A 88 -1.57 33.46 12.78
C VAL A 88 -2.02 32.35 13.71
N PRO A 89 -3.33 32.03 13.78
CA PRO A 89 -3.82 30.97 14.63
C PRO A 89 -3.28 29.61 14.18
N GLU A 90 -3.09 28.75 15.16
CA GLU A 90 -2.66 27.37 14.93
C GLU A 90 -3.74 26.54 14.23
N SER A 91 -3.37 25.42 13.60
CA SER A 91 -4.33 24.38 13.20
C SER A 91 -5.13 23.87 14.41
N PRO A 92 -6.43 23.55 14.23
CA PRO A 92 -7.26 22.99 15.31
C PRO A 92 -6.63 21.76 15.97
N LYS A 93 -6.58 21.78 17.30
CA LYS A 93 -5.96 20.75 18.13
C LYS A 93 -6.96 19.78 18.72
N THR A 94 -6.47 18.68 19.24
CA THR A 94 -7.28 17.72 19.99
C THR A 94 -8.05 18.46 21.11
N GLY A 95 -9.37 18.30 21.14
CA GLY A 95 -10.26 18.98 22.09
C GLY A 95 -10.87 20.29 21.59
N ASP A 96 -10.53 20.76 20.39
CA ASP A 96 -11.22 21.90 19.77
C ASP A 96 -12.71 21.59 19.54
N PRO A 97 -13.65 22.47 19.92
CA PRO A 97 -15.09 22.27 19.76
C PRO A 97 -15.54 21.92 18.34
N VAL A 98 -14.75 22.31 17.33
CA VAL A 98 -14.98 21.96 15.91
C VAL A 98 -15.17 20.45 15.70
N PHE A 99 -14.43 19.63 16.45
CA PHE A 99 -14.46 18.18 16.29
C PHE A 99 -15.68 17.53 16.96
N GLY A 100 -16.41 18.25 17.82
CA GLY A 100 -17.65 17.76 18.42
C GLY A 100 -18.80 17.57 17.42
N ARG A 101 -18.69 18.12 16.21
CA ARG A 101 -19.67 18.00 15.11
C ARG A 101 -19.07 17.46 13.82
N THR A 102 -17.85 16.93 13.88
CA THR A 102 -17.12 16.40 12.74
C THR A 102 -17.02 14.89 12.86
N TYR A 103 -17.53 14.17 11.87
CA TYR A 103 -17.55 12.72 11.81
C TYR A 103 -16.73 12.26 10.61
N ASN A 104 -15.75 11.37 10.85
CA ASN A 104 -14.91 10.79 9.82
C ASN A 104 -15.17 9.29 9.76
N LEU A 105 -15.58 8.79 8.59
CA LEU A 105 -15.92 7.39 8.36
C LEU A 105 -15.08 6.87 7.20
N VAL A 106 -14.24 5.88 7.46
CA VAL A 106 -13.57 5.12 6.40
C VAL A 106 -14.59 4.13 5.85
N ILE A 107 -14.90 4.25 4.57
CA ILE A 107 -15.92 3.46 3.84
C ILE A 107 -15.30 2.58 2.74
N GLY A 108 -13.98 2.59 2.66
CA GLY A 108 -13.18 1.74 1.80
C GLY A 108 -11.74 1.80 2.26
N SER A 109 -11.15 0.63 2.48
CA SER A 109 -9.74 0.48 2.84
C SER A 109 -9.20 -0.85 2.34
N ASN A 110 -7.89 -1.04 2.49
CA ASN A 110 -7.24 -2.28 2.10
C ASN A 110 -7.79 -3.48 2.88
N MET A 111 -8.12 -3.28 4.17
CA MET A 111 -8.74 -4.32 4.98
C MET A 111 -10.11 -4.73 4.44
N GLU A 112 -10.93 -3.79 3.97
CA GLU A 112 -12.23 -4.12 3.37
C GLU A 112 -12.07 -4.94 2.07
N ALA A 113 -11.10 -4.61 1.22
CA ALA A 113 -10.78 -5.40 0.03
C ALA A 113 -10.31 -6.82 0.39
N ILE A 114 -9.44 -6.95 1.40
CA ILE A 114 -8.99 -8.25 1.91
C ILE A 114 -10.15 -9.07 2.46
N LEU A 115 -11.04 -8.47 3.25
CA LEU A 115 -12.19 -9.17 3.83
C LEU A 115 -13.19 -9.60 2.75
N ALA A 116 -13.39 -8.80 1.70
CA ALA A 116 -14.20 -9.21 0.56
C ALA A 116 -13.57 -10.43 -0.16
N ALA A 117 -12.26 -10.42 -0.40
CA ALA A 117 -11.55 -11.55 -0.98
C ALA A 117 -11.59 -12.79 -0.07
N LYS A 118 -11.51 -12.60 1.25
CA LYS A 118 -11.65 -13.64 2.26
C LYS A 118 -13.00 -14.32 2.17
N LEU A 119 -14.09 -13.55 2.24
CA LEU A 119 -15.45 -14.09 2.16
C LEU A 119 -15.66 -14.88 0.87
N HIS A 120 -15.20 -14.33 -0.27
CA HIS A 120 -15.30 -15.02 -1.54
C HIS A 120 -14.49 -16.32 -1.58
N ALA A 121 -13.29 -16.35 -1.02
CA ALA A 121 -12.48 -17.57 -0.94
C ALA A 121 -13.13 -18.64 -0.02
N GLU A 122 -13.74 -18.23 1.09
CA GLU A 122 -14.49 -19.13 1.99
C GLU A 122 -15.72 -19.73 1.28
N ASP A 123 -16.45 -18.93 0.51
CA ASP A 123 -17.58 -19.40 -0.31
C ASP A 123 -17.16 -20.43 -1.38
N LEU A 124 -15.93 -20.31 -1.88
CA LEU A 124 -15.31 -21.28 -2.79
C LEU A 124 -14.74 -22.52 -2.06
N GLY A 125 -14.83 -22.59 -0.73
CA GLY A 125 -14.41 -23.73 0.08
C GLY A 125 -12.95 -23.68 0.56
N TYR A 126 -12.25 -22.55 0.40
CA TYR A 126 -10.91 -22.38 0.95
C TYR A 126 -10.96 -22.02 2.43
N LYS A 127 -10.01 -22.55 3.20
CA LYS A 127 -9.71 -22.08 4.55
C LYS A 127 -8.82 -20.84 4.44
N THR A 128 -9.22 -19.74 5.06
CA THR A 128 -8.52 -18.45 4.88
C THR A 128 -7.69 -18.05 6.08
N ILE A 129 -6.61 -17.32 5.82
CA ILE A 129 -5.90 -16.54 6.83
C ILE A 129 -5.57 -15.16 6.27
N VAL A 130 -5.88 -14.12 7.05
CA VAL A 130 -5.42 -12.75 6.77
C VAL A 130 -4.15 -12.52 7.56
N LEU A 131 -3.03 -12.31 6.89
CA LEU A 131 -1.75 -12.04 7.53
C LEU A 131 -1.70 -10.62 8.10
N SER A 132 -2.01 -9.62 7.27
CA SER A 132 -2.07 -8.21 7.63
C SER A 132 -2.54 -7.38 6.43
N SER A 133 -3.20 -6.24 6.70
CA SER A 133 -3.46 -5.18 5.71
C SER A 133 -2.40 -4.06 5.74
N MET A 134 -1.35 -4.24 6.53
CA MET A 134 -0.32 -3.25 6.82
C MET A 134 1.08 -3.76 6.46
N ILE A 135 1.19 -4.63 5.45
CA ILE A 135 2.50 -5.12 5.03
C ILE A 135 3.22 -4.03 4.25
N GLU A 136 4.36 -3.61 4.79
CA GLU A 136 5.32 -2.71 4.16
C GLU A 136 6.70 -3.39 4.09
N GLY A 137 7.58 -2.88 3.23
CA GLY A 137 8.97 -3.34 3.11
C GLY A 137 9.39 -3.68 1.69
N GLU A 138 10.57 -4.28 1.57
CA GLU A 138 11.12 -4.69 0.27
C GLU A 138 10.35 -5.88 -0.30
N THR A 139 9.81 -5.68 -1.49
CA THR A 139 8.86 -6.58 -2.16
C THR A 139 9.37 -8.02 -2.23
N ARG A 140 10.64 -8.21 -2.61
CA ARG A 140 11.25 -9.56 -2.73
C ARG A 140 11.29 -10.30 -1.40
N GLU A 141 11.56 -9.59 -0.31
CA GLU A 141 11.67 -10.20 1.01
C GLU A 141 10.29 -10.57 1.55
N VAL A 142 9.29 -9.71 1.32
CA VAL A 142 7.89 -10.01 1.65
C VAL A 142 7.41 -11.24 0.87
N ALA A 143 7.72 -11.35 -0.43
CA ALA A 143 7.37 -12.52 -1.25
C ALA A 143 7.95 -13.82 -0.70
N LYS A 144 9.23 -13.83 -0.27
CA LYS A 144 9.87 -15.00 0.35
C LYS A 144 9.18 -15.43 1.64
N VAL A 145 8.78 -14.47 2.49
CA VAL A 145 8.04 -14.77 3.73
C VAL A 145 6.70 -15.43 3.41
N HIS A 146 5.99 -14.94 2.39
CA HIS A 146 4.73 -15.54 1.97
C HIS A 146 4.92 -16.95 1.39
N GLY A 147 5.96 -17.16 0.59
CA GLY A 147 6.32 -18.49 0.08
C GLY A 147 6.68 -19.47 1.19
N ALA A 148 7.37 -19.01 2.25
CA ALA A 148 7.65 -19.82 3.43
C ALA A 148 6.38 -20.26 4.18
N ILE A 149 5.37 -19.40 4.28
CA ILE A 149 4.07 -19.76 4.88
C ILE A 149 3.34 -20.78 4.00
N ALA A 150 3.35 -20.61 2.68
CA ALA A 150 2.77 -21.60 1.76
C ALA A 150 3.46 -22.97 1.88
N LYS A 151 4.79 -22.99 2.02
CA LYS A 151 5.59 -24.20 2.31
C LYS A 151 5.18 -24.87 3.61
N GLU A 152 4.96 -24.10 4.66
CA GLU A 152 4.53 -24.60 5.97
C GLU A 152 3.12 -25.21 5.91
N ILE A 153 2.21 -24.59 5.17
CA ILE A 153 0.86 -25.13 4.93
C ILE A 153 0.94 -26.48 4.21
N ILE A 154 1.73 -26.58 3.14
CA ILE A 154 1.90 -27.83 2.38
C ILE A 154 2.49 -28.94 3.25
N LYS A 155 3.53 -28.62 4.01
CA LYS A 155 4.31 -29.61 4.76
C LYS A 155 3.60 -30.06 6.03
N ASN A 156 3.01 -29.12 6.76
CA ASN A 156 2.60 -29.31 8.15
C ASN A 156 1.13 -28.97 8.41
N ASN A 157 0.36 -28.55 7.39
CA ASN A 157 -1.02 -28.10 7.56
C ASN A 157 -1.18 -26.93 8.56
N ASN A 158 -0.14 -26.10 8.66
CA ASN A 158 -0.02 -25.03 9.63
C ASN A 158 0.22 -23.69 8.88
N PRO A 159 -0.42 -22.57 9.25
CA PRO A 159 -1.39 -22.38 10.34
C PRO A 159 -2.78 -22.98 10.06
N LEU A 160 -3.01 -23.49 8.85
CA LEU A 160 -4.25 -24.16 8.46
C LEU A 160 -3.99 -25.18 7.33
N PRO A 161 -4.81 -26.24 7.20
CA PRO A 161 -4.65 -27.25 6.15
C PRO A 161 -5.17 -26.75 4.78
N PRO A 162 -4.64 -27.28 3.66
CA PRO A 162 -5.24 -27.11 2.34
C PRO A 162 -6.68 -27.67 2.24
N PRO A 163 -7.54 -27.19 1.31
CA PRO A 163 -7.31 -26.04 0.43
C PRO A 163 -7.31 -24.73 1.24
N ALA A 164 -6.27 -23.93 1.04
CA ALA A 164 -5.93 -22.79 1.86
C ALA A 164 -5.79 -21.53 1.00
N CYS A 165 -6.17 -20.38 1.56
CA CYS A 165 -6.03 -19.07 0.94
C CYS A 165 -5.37 -18.11 1.94
N ILE A 166 -4.15 -17.68 1.61
CA ILE A 166 -3.39 -16.70 2.37
C ILE A 166 -3.67 -15.33 1.75
N LEU A 167 -4.10 -14.39 2.59
CA LEU A 167 -4.48 -13.05 2.17
C LEU A 167 -3.62 -12.02 2.89
N SER A 168 -3.14 -11.04 2.14
CA SER A 168 -2.48 -9.88 2.72
C SER A 168 -2.64 -8.66 1.82
N GLY A 169 -2.32 -7.50 2.39
CA GLY A 169 -2.24 -6.25 1.65
C GLY A 169 -1.38 -5.24 2.38
N GLY A 170 -1.48 -3.99 1.96
CA GLY A 170 -0.54 -2.92 2.29
C GLY A 170 0.18 -2.44 1.03
N GLU A 171 1.37 -1.89 1.19
CA GLU A 171 2.09 -1.21 0.12
C GLU A 171 3.58 -1.53 0.25
N THR A 172 4.09 -2.43 -0.60
CA THR A 172 5.53 -2.74 -0.61
C THR A 172 6.28 -1.77 -1.52
N THR A 173 7.60 -1.74 -1.38
CA THR A 173 8.47 -0.94 -2.25
C THR A 173 9.41 -1.84 -3.02
N VAL A 174 9.89 -1.34 -4.15
CA VAL A 174 10.96 -1.97 -4.93
C VAL A 174 12.15 -1.03 -4.94
N THR A 175 13.31 -1.53 -4.51
CA THR A 175 14.57 -0.84 -4.72
C THR A 175 15.05 -1.06 -6.16
N LEU A 176 14.95 0.00 -6.98
CA LEU A 176 15.42 -0.04 -8.36
C LEU A 176 16.94 -0.14 -8.43
N LYS A 177 17.44 -1.20 -9.07
CA LYS A 177 18.86 -1.47 -9.37
C LYS A 177 19.11 -1.58 -10.87
N GLY A 178 18.14 -2.09 -11.61
CA GLY A 178 18.19 -2.27 -13.04
C GLY A 178 17.52 -1.16 -13.84
N LYS A 179 17.33 -1.43 -15.14
CA LYS A 179 16.66 -0.54 -16.10
C LYS A 179 15.40 -1.16 -16.71
N GLY A 180 14.98 -2.29 -16.16
CA GLY A 180 13.80 -3.01 -16.56
C GLY A 180 12.50 -2.24 -16.33
N LEU A 181 11.42 -2.85 -16.79
CA LEU A 181 10.07 -2.39 -16.61
C LEU A 181 9.33 -3.34 -15.67
N GLY A 182 8.58 -2.79 -14.71
CA GLY A 182 7.85 -3.58 -13.74
C GLY A 182 7.27 -2.72 -12.63
N GLY A 183 6.64 -3.40 -11.67
CA GLY A 183 6.15 -2.81 -10.44
C GLY A 183 6.26 -3.79 -9.28
N ARG A 184 5.87 -3.34 -8.09
CA ARG A 184 5.99 -4.11 -6.85
C ARG A 184 5.13 -5.37 -6.87
N ASN A 185 3.94 -5.36 -7.47
CA ASN A 185 3.08 -6.53 -7.52
C ASN A 185 3.58 -7.58 -8.52
N GLN A 186 4.10 -7.13 -9.67
CA GLN A 186 4.77 -8.00 -10.63
C GLN A 186 6.05 -8.58 -10.01
N GLU A 187 6.87 -7.76 -9.36
CA GLU A 187 8.11 -8.21 -8.72
C GLU A 187 7.84 -9.16 -7.55
N PHE A 188 6.77 -8.95 -6.78
CA PHE A 188 6.30 -9.88 -5.76
C PHE A 188 6.00 -11.24 -6.37
N SER A 189 5.23 -11.25 -7.46
CA SER A 189 4.80 -12.48 -8.13
C SER A 189 5.99 -13.24 -8.72
N LEU A 190 6.99 -12.54 -9.29
CA LEU A 190 8.20 -13.15 -9.81
C LEU A 190 9.07 -13.76 -8.70
N ALA A 191 9.28 -13.00 -7.61
CA ALA A 191 10.02 -13.49 -6.46
C ALA A 191 9.32 -14.70 -5.80
N ALA A 192 7.99 -14.68 -5.72
CA ALA A 192 7.20 -15.81 -5.23
C ALA A 192 7.30 -17.02 -6.17
N ALA A 193 7.20 -16.83 -7.49
CA ALA A 193 7.35 -17.89 -8.50
C ALA A 193 8.68 -18.63 -8.36
N ILE A 194 9.77 -17.89 -8.11
CA ILE A 194 11.09 -18.45 -7.84
C ILE A 194 11.08 -19.30 -6.57
N ASP A 195 10.45 -18.80 -5.50
CA ASP A 195 10.44 -19.48 -4.21
C ASP A 195 9.57 -20.76 -4.19
N ILE A 196 8.47 -20.78 -4.95
CA ILE A 196 7.52 -21.91 -5.02
C ILE A 196 7.82 -22.88 -6.17
N ALA A 197 8.91 -22.68 -6.91
CA ALA A 197 9.24 -23.49 -8.07
C ALA A 197 9.25 -25.00 -7.75
N GLY A 198 8.54 -25.80 -8.55
CA GLY A 198 8.42 -27.25 -8.37
C GLY A 198 7.46 -27.68 -7.25
N MET A 199 6.87 -26.75 -6.50
CA MET A 199 5.84 -27.05 -5.51
C MET A 199 4.48 -27.16 -6.18
N ASN A 200 4.04 -28.37 -6.49
CA ASN A 200 2.70 -28.58 -7.02
C ASN A 200 1.66 -28.00 -6.05
N SER A 201 0.63 -27.33 -6.59
CA SER A 201 -0.55 -26.80 -5.85
C SER A 201 -0.49 -25.38 -5.31
N VAL A 202 0.49 -24.55 -5.69
CA VAL A 202 0.52 -23.13 -5.26
C VAL A 202 0.27 -22.19 -6.44
N VAL A 203 -0.63 -21.24 -6.24
CA VAL A 203 -0.89 -20.12 -7.16
C VAL A 203 -0.81 -18.82 -6.37
N VAL A 204 -0.15 -17.82 -6.94
CA VAL A 204 0.09 -16.50 -6.36
C VAL A 204 -0.48 -15.44 -7.29
N LEU A 205 -1.23 -14.50 -6.74
CA LEU A 205 -1.62 -13.25 -7.37
C LEU A 205 -1.19 -12.11 -6.44
N SER A 206 -0.53 -11.10 -7.01
CA SER A 206 -0.37 -9.80 -6.37
C SER A 206 -0.88 -8.75 -7.34
N GLY A 207 -1.70 -7.81 -6.88
CA GLY A 207 -2.25 -6.76 -7.73
C GLY A 207 -2.58 -5.47 -6.97
N GLY A 208 -2.29 -4.34 -7.62
CA GLY A 208 -2.72 -3.01 -7.21
C GLY A 208 -4.21 -2.84 -7.46
N THR A 209 -4.94 -2.38 -6.44
CA THR A 209 -6.40 -2.19 -6.54
C THR A 209 -6.80 -1.02 -7.45
N ASP A 210 -5.87 -0.16 -7.84
CA ASP A 210 -6.07 0.91 -8.84
C ASP A 210 -6.02 0.43 -10.29
N GLY A 211 -5.60 -0.83 -10.49
CA GLY A 211 -5.47 -1.44 -11.80
C GLY A 211 -4.12 -1.19 -12.48
N THR A 212 -3.15 -0.62 -11.76
CA THR A 212 -1.80 -0.32 -12.25
C THR A 212 -0.73 -0.76 -11.27
N ASP A 213 0.44 -1.13 -11.78
CA ASP A 213 1.60 -1.53 -10.99
C ASP A 213 2.88 -1.03 -11.65
N GLY A 214 3.54 -0.09 -10.98
CA GLY A 214 4.64 0.67 -11.58
C GLY A 214 4.20 1.48 -12.81
N PRO A 215 5.13 1.86 -13.70
CA PRO A 215 4.81 2.57 -14.93
C PRO A 215 4.35 1.60 -16.04
N THR A 216 3.38 0.73 -15.76
CA THR A 216 2.89 -0.31 -16.68
C THR A 216 1.37 -0.28 -16.85
N ASP A 217 0.86 -1.05 -17.82
CA ASP A 217 -0.58 -1.25 -18.05
C ASP A 217 -1.17 -2.44 -17.26
N ALA A 218 -0.34 -3.12 -16.46
CA ALA A 218 -0.76 -4.24 -15.63
C ALA A 218 -1.05 -3.78 -14.21
N ALA A 219 -2.04 -4.39 -13.56
CA ALA A 219 -2.29 -4.25 -12.13
C ALA A 219 -1.31 -5.09 -11.29
N GLY A 220 -0.65 -6.07 -11.91
CA GLY A 220 0.20 -7.04 -11.24
C GLY A 220 0.47 -8.25 -12.12
N ALA A 221 0.66 -9.42 -11.50
CA ALA A 221 0.85 -10.68 -12.22
C ALA A 221 0.32 -11.88 -11.43
N ILE A 222 0.11 -12.97 -12.16
CA ILE A 222 -0.22 -14.28 -11.59
C ILE A 222 0.98 -15.20 -11.82
N ALA A 223 1.33 -16.00 -10.82
CA ALA A 223 2.36 -17.03 -10.93
C ALA A 223 1.90 -18.34 -10.31
N ASP A 224 2.39 -19.45 -10.85
CA ASP A 224 2.13 -20.79 -10.33
C ASP A 224 3.41 -21.65 -10.34
N ASN A 225 3.26 -22.91 -9.99
CA ASN A 225 4.35 -23.87 -9.95
C ASN A 225 4.98 -24.19 -11.33
N ASN A 226 4.32 -23.83 -12.44
CA ASN A 226 4.78 -24.03 -13.80
C ASN A 226 5.39 -22.77 -14.44
N THR A 227 5.25 -21.60 -13.82
CA THR A 227 5.80 -20.32 -14.34
C THR A 227 7.28 -20.43 -14.70
N LEU A 228 8.13 -20.98 -13.81
CA LEU A 228 9.57 -21.13 -14.11
C LEU A 228 9.86 -22.14 -15.21
N LYS A 229 9.06 -23.21 -15.30
CA LYS A 229 9.21 -24.21 -16.37
C LYS A 229 8.95 -23.56 -17.73
N ARG A 230 7.82 -22.84 -17.86
CA ARG A 230 7.48 -22.11 -19.09
C ARG A 230 8.54 -21.06 -19.44
N ALA A 231 9.09 -20.37 -18.45
CA ALA A 231 10.18 -19.42 -18.67
C ALA A 231 11.45 -20.10 -19.20
N GLY A 232 11.84 -21.23 -18.59
CA GLY A 232 12.98 -22.04 -19.03
C GLY A 232 12.83 -22.60 -20.44
N ASP A 233 11.63 -23.07 -20.81
CA ASP A 233 11.30 -23.55 -22.16
C ASP A 233 11.46 -22.42 -23.23
N MET A 234 11.38 -21.15 -22.82
CA MET A 234 11.61 -19.95 -23.64
C MET A 234 13.03 -19.37 -23.51
N GLY A 235 13.94 -20.05 -22.79
CA GLY A 235 15.30 -19.58 -22.56
C GLY A 235 15.39 -18.33 -21.68
N MET A 236 14.39 -18.08 -20.84
CA MET A 236 14.36 -16.92 -19.93
C MET A 236 14.88 -17.30 -18.54
N ASP A 237 15.85 -16.54 -18.04
CA ASP A 237 16.34 -16.68 -16.67
C ASP A 237 15.57 -15.75 -15.70
N PRO A 238 14.69 -16.28 -14.83
CA PRO A 238 13.88 -15.46 -13.93
C PRO A 238 14.72 -14.61 -12.96
N TYR A 239 15.90 -15.07 -12.57
CA TYR A 239 16.78 -14.32 -11.66
C TYR A 239 17.35 -13.07 -12.34
N SER A 240 17.73 -13.17 -13.61
CA SER A 240 18.18 -12.02 -14.40
C SER A 240 17.08 -10.95 -14.56
N PHE A 241 15.83 -11.35 -14.86
CA PHE A 241 14.71 -10.41 -14.91
C PHE A 241 14.44 -9.76 -13.55
N LEU A 242 14.53 -10.53 -12.46
CA LEU A 242 14.35 -9.97 -11.12
C LEU A 242 15.46 -8.96 -10.80
N GLU A 243 16.74 -9.29 -11.00
CA GLU A 243 17.85 -8.37 -10.73
C GLU A 243 17.81 -7.08 -11.55
N ASP A 244 17.32 -7.14 -12.79
CA ASP A 244 17.17 -5.93 -13.65
C ASP A 244 15.85 -5.15 -13.41
N ASN A 245 15.03 -5.56 -12.43
CA ASN A 245 13.69 -5.00 -12.18
C ASN A 245 12.77 -5.06 -13.43
N ASP A 246 12.86 -6.16 -14.20
CA ASP A 246 12.17 -6.33 -15.48
C ASP A 246 11.01 -7.34 -15.43
N SER A 247 10.27 -7.35 -14.32
CA SER A 247 9.17 -8.31 -14.08
C SER A 247 8.03 -8.19 -15.11
N TYR A 248 7.80 -7.01 -15.69
CA TYR A 248 6.78 -6.80 -16.71
C TYR A 248 7.05 -7.63 -17.97
N HIS A 249 8.24 -7.52 -18.54
CA HIS A 249 8.55 -8.24 -19.78
C HIS A 249 8.63 -9.74 -19.55
N PHE A 250 9.02 -10.19 -18.35
CA PHE A 250 8.95 -11.59 -17.95
C PHE A 250 7.52 -12.14 -18.05
N PHE A 251 6.57 -11.55 -17.31
CA PHE A 251 5.19 -12.03 -17.31
C PHE A 251 4.46 -11.75 -18.62
N LYS A 252 4.82 -10.69 -19.36
CA LYS A 252 4.28 -10.42 -20.70
C LYS A 252 4.59 -11.54 -21.67
N LYS A 253 5.82 -12.06 -21.66
CA LYS A 253 6.22 -13.19 -22.53
C LYS A 253 5.49 -14.48 -22.15
N LEU A 254 5.15 -14.65 -20.88
CA LEU A 254 4.39 -15.81 -20.38
C LEU A 254 2.87 -15.66 -20.52
N ASN A 255 2.37 -14.47 -20.87
CA ASN A 255 0.95 -14.13 -20.86
C ASN A 255 0.29 -14.28 -19.48
N ASP A 256 1.02 -13.86 -18.45
CA ASP A 256 0.67 -14.01 -17.03
C ASP A 256 0.45 -12.67 -16.31
N LEU A 257 0.47 -11.56 -17.06
CA LEU A 257 0.16 -10.24 -16.51
C LEU A 257 -1.31 -10.20 -16.06
N PHE A 258 -1.55 -9.61 -14.90
CA PHE A 258 -2.91 -9.36 -14.40
C PHE A 258 -3.37 -7.99 -14.90
N ILE A 259 -4.16 -7.98 -15.98
CA ILE A 259 -4.66 -6.76 -16.62
C ILE A 259 -6.14 -6.56 -16.26
N THR A 260 -6.41 -5.56 -15.42
CA THR A 260 -7.80 -5.17 -15.07
C THR A 260 -8.29 -3.96 -15.85
N GLY A 261 -7.36 -3.14 -16.36
CA GLY A 261 -7.65 -1.75 -16.70
C GLY A 261 -7.88 -0.89 -15.46
N PRO A 262 -8.18 0.40 -15.62
CA PRO A 262 -8.41 1.31 -14.49
C PRO A 262 -9.66 0.90 -13.71
N THR A 263 -9.50 0.66 -12.42
CA THR A 263 -10.62 0.27 -11.53
C THR A 263 -11.36 1.49 -10.98
N ASN A 264 -10.77 2.68 -11.09
CA ASN A 264 -11.28 3.94 -10.53
C ASN A 264 -11.44 3.95 -9.01
N THR A 265 -10.66 3.12 -8.31
CA THR A 265 -10.51 3.13 -6.85
C THR A 265 -9.04 2.91 -6.50
N ASN A 266 -8.62 3.18 -5.27
CA ASN A 266 -7.30 2.77 -4.80
C ASN A 266 -7.35 2.54 -3.29
N VAL A 267 -7.11 1.30 -2.90
CA VAL A 267 -6.93 0.88 -1.51
C VAL A 267 -5.66 0.01 -1.38
N MET A 268 -4.60 0.36 -2.11
CA MET A 268 -3.27 -0.28 -2.14
C MET A 268 -3.28 -1.70 -2.75
N ASP A 269 -2.34 -2.57 -2.35
CA ASP A 269 -2.16 -3.90 -2.93
C ASP A 269 -3.01 -4.96 -2.25
N LEU A 270 -3.48 -5.93 -3.04
CA LEU A 270 -4.05 -7.19 -2.57
C LEU A 270 -3.18 -8.36 -3.06
N ARG A 271 -2.83 -9.24 -2.12
CA ARG A 271 -2.04 -10.45 -2.40
C ARG A 271 -2.84 -11.67 -1.97
N ILE A 272 -2.99 -12.61 -2.89
CA ILE A 272 -3.75 -13.84 -2.72
C ILE A 272 -2.83 -15.00 -3.06
N ILE A 273 -2.67 -15.94 -2.13
CA ILE A 273 -1.91 -17.17 -2.36
C ILE A 273 -2.80 -18.35 -2.05
N LEU A 274 -3.09 -19.13 -3.08
CA LEU A 274 -3.87 -20.36 -2.96
C LEU A 274 -2.93 -21.54 -2.84
N VAL A 275 -3.18 -22.40 -1.86
CA VAL A 275 -2.49 -23.66 -1.66
C VAL A 275 -3.53 -24.77 -1.69
N THR A 276 -3.42 -25.67 -2.66
CA THR A 276 -4.37 -26.77 -2.88
C THR A 276 -3.72 -28.14 -2.59
N VAL A 277 -4.50 -29.21 -2.69
CA VAL A 277 -3.98 -30.58 -2.62
C VAL A 277 -3.87 -31.10 -4.06
N VAL A 278 -2.73 -31.68 -4.45
CA VAL A 278 -2.66 -32.44 -5.69
C VAL A 278 -3.54 -33.68 -5.50
N SER A 279 -4.63 -33.77 -6.25
CA SER A 279 -5.33 -35.05 -6.41
C SER A 279 -4.38 -35.93 -7.24
N GLY A 280 -3.75 -36.90 -6.59
CA GLY A 280 -2.91 -37.91 -7.24
C GLY A 280 -3.70 -38.86 -8.12
#